data_AF-A0A7S2YSU7-F1
#
_entry.id   AF-A0A7S2YSU7-F1
#
_cell.length_a   1.000
_cell.length_b   1.000
_cell.length_c   1.000
_cell.angle_alpha   90.00
_cell.angle_beta   90.00
_cell.angle_gamma   90.00
#
_symmetry.space_group_name_H-M   'P 1'
#
loop_
_entity.id
_entity.type
_entity.pdbx_description
1 polymer ?
#
loop_
_entity_poly.entity_id
_entity_poly.type
_entity_poly.pdbx_seq_one_letter_code
_entity_poly.pdbx_strand_id
1 'polypeptide(L)'
;GLGLLDSQNRSRFHPLDALGLAKSRVVWTWRELGGFEKAQQAYPYATHLLLPDIAFQTGPFWNQGAGFDPPPKLMVDVLLFLRSDKESKYREVRRNDTILGQLLEDSRKKLIIGTAGHPPLENSSLTSSADPLTFRVVDWKHRLSMEGISSDPLNVASAVQLLKLGKVVICDRLHAAITAYLSGVPFVYLDQSTGKVSKTLAVAFNSTGFEHDCQDGTQHMWAKALNLPEAMDKALAMMQTLKL
;
A
#
# COMPACT_ATOMS: atom_id res chain seq x y z
N GLY A 1 4.46 31.70 -39.48
CA GLY A 1 5.43 31.11 -40.43
C GLY A 1 5.93 29.77 -39.91
N LEU A 2 5.11 28.71 -40.05
CA LEU A 2 5.43 27.33 -39.61
C LEU A 2 5.29 26.32 -40.77
N GLY A 3 5.24 26.80 -42.02
CA GLY A 3 4.83 26.00 -43.18
C GLY A 3 5.94 25.66 -44.18
N LEU A 4 7.22 25.89 -43.87
CA LEU A 4 8.32 25.74 -44.85
C LEU A 4 9.50 24.85 -44.41
N LEU A 5 9.40 24.15 -43.28
CA LEU A 5 10.47 23.24 -42.81
C LEU A 5 10.22 21.74 -43.09
N ASP A 6 9.07 21.34 -43.64
CA ASP A 6 8.70 19.91 -43.70
C ASP A 6 8.94 19.23 -45.07
N SER A 7 9.29 19.96 -46.14
CA SER A 7 9.45 19.35 -47.47
C SER A 7 10.87 18.92 -47.83
N GLN A 8 11.92 19.46 -47.17
CA GLN A 8 13.31 19.10 -47.48
C GLN A 8 13.90 17.97 -46.62
N ASN A 9 13.24 17.55 -45.54
CA ASN A 9 13.74 16.49 -44.67
C ASN A 9 13.18 15.08 -44.98
N ARG A 10 12.18 14.97 -45.85
CA ARG A 10 11.55 13.66 -46.16
C ARG A 10 12.35 12.76 -47.10
N SER A 11 13.33 13.30 -47.82
CA SER A 11 14.15 12.53 -48.78
C SER A 11 15.46 11.98 -48.21
N ARG A 12 15.77 12.22 -46.93
CA ARG A 12 17.07 11.83 -46.32
C ARG A 12 17.07 10.50 -45.56
N PHE A 13 15.92 9.89 -45.32
CA PHE A 13 15.85 8.64 -44.58
C PHE A 13 15.31 7.53 -45.48
N HIS A 14 16.12 6.49 -45.68
CA HIS A 14 15.66 5.26 -46.29
C HIS A 14 14.45 4.74 -45.48
N PRO A 15 13.34 4.27 -46.09
CA PRO A 15 12.14 3.87 -45.35
C PRO A 15 12.39 2.83 -44.24
N LEU A 16 13.42 1.99 -44.43
CA LEU A 16 13.88 1.01 -43.44
C LEU A 16 14.59 1.67 -42.23
N ASP A 17 15.36 2.74 -42.46
CA ASP A 17 16.03 3.51 -41.40
C ASP A 17 15.03 4.37 -40.62
N ALA A 18 14.03 4.92 -41.31
CA ALA A 18 12.94 5.66 -40.68
C ALA A 18 12.07 4.75 -39.80
N LEU A 19 11.84 3.50 -40.21
CA LEU A 19 11.15 2.50 -39.38
C LEU A 19 11.99 2.08 -38.17
N GLY A 20 13.32 1.97 -38.32
CA GLY A 20 14.25 1.73 -37.22
C GLY A 20 14.29 2.88 -36.20
N LEU A 21 14.35 4.13 -36.68
CA LEU A 21 14.32 5.34 -35.85
C LEU A 21 12.95 5.64 -35.23
N ALA A 22 11.84 5.25 -35.88
CA ALA A 22 10.50 5.35 -35.29
C ALA A 22 10.28 4.30 -34.20
N LYS A 23 10.85 3.10 -34.37
CA LYS A 23 10.82 2.02 -33.36
C LYS A 23 11.56 2.42 -32.09
N SER A 24 12.66 3.18 -32.17
CA SER A 24 13.46 3.60 -31.02
C SER A 24 12.91 4.79 -30.20
N ARG A 25 11.67 5.23 -30.41
CA ARG A 25 11.09 6.43 -29.74
C ARG A 25 10.04 6.13 -28.68
N VAL A 26 9.60 4.89 -28.56
CA VAL A 26 8.56 4.53 -27.61
C VAL A 26 9.19 3.98 -26.34
N VAL A 27 9.00 4.68 -25.23
CA VAL A 27 9.42 4.24 -23.90
C VAL A 27 8.18 3.81 -23.12
N TRP A 28 8.19 2.57 -22.63
CA TRP A 28 7.14 2.03 -21.78
C TRP A 28 7.67 1.79 -20.38
N THR A 29 6.97 2.33 -19.40
CA THR A 29 7.27 2.14 -17.99
C THR A 29 6.34 1.08 -17.39
N TRP A 30 6.90 0.26 -16.53
CA TRP A 30 6.23 -0.88 -15.90
C TRP A 30 6.43 -0.81 -14.41
N ARG A 31 5.37 -1.07 -13.66
CA ARG A 31 5.38 -1.10 -12.18
C ARG A 31 5.34 -2.50 -11.58
N GLU A 32 5.44 -3.54 -12.42
CA GLU A 32 5.53 -4.93 -12.00
C GLU A 32 6.40 -5.73 -12.97
N LEU A 33 7.18 -6.67 -12.44
CA LEU A 33 8.15 -7.45 -13.21
C LEU A 33 7.49 -8.33 -14.27
N GLY A 34 6.41 -9.03 -13.93
CA GLY A 34 5.76 -9.95 -14.87
C GLY A 34 5.13 -9.25 -16.08
N GLY A 35 4.67 -8.01 -15.92
CA GLY A 35 4.20 -7.19 -17.04
C GLY A 35 5.35 -6.70 -17.92
N PHE A 36 6.44 -6.26 -17.28
CA PHE A 36 7.67 -5.86 -17.93
C PHE A 36 8.26 -6.96 -18.83
N GLU A 37 8.45 -8.17 -18.30
CA GLU A 37 9.06 -9.29 -19.04
C GLU A 37 8.21 -9.70 -20.25
N LYS A 38 6.89 -9.80 -20.07
CA LYS A 38 5.96 -10.13 -21.17
C LYS A 38 5.97 -9.06 -22.25
N ALA A 39 6.02 -7.80 -21.86
CA ALA A 39 6.05 -6.69 -22.81
C ALA A 39 7.36 -6.63 -23.58
N GLN A 40 8.50 -6.90 -22.91
CA GLN A 40 9.80 -6.95 -23.57
C GLN A 40 9.86 -8.04 -24.64
N GLN A 41 9.21 -9.19 -24.41
CA GLN A 41 9.09 -10.26 -25.41
C GLN A 41 8.16 -9.89 -26.56
N ALA A 42 7.01 -9.28 -26.26
CA ALA A 42 6.00 -8.94 -27.26
C ALA A 42 6.38 -7.71 -28.11
N TYR A 43 7.18 -6.80 -27.56
CA TYR A 43 7.50 -5.51 -28.17
C TYR A 43 9.00 -5.19 -28.07
N PRO A 44 9.88 -6.04 -28.63
CA PRO A 44 11.33 -5.93 -28.47
C PRO A 44 11.94 -4.67 -29.10
N TYR A 45 11.13 -3.90 -29.83
CA TYR A 45 11.53 -2.65 -30.46
C TYR A 45 11.34 -1.43 -29.56
N ALA A 46 10.53 -1.52 -28.49
CA ALA A 46 10.33 -0.43 -27.55
C ALA A 46 11.39 -0.47 -26.44
N THR A 47 11.64 0.68 -25.82
CA THR A 47 12.45 0.75 -24.60
C THR A 47 11.55 0.46 -23.41
N HIS A 48 11.86 -0.58 -22.64
CA HIS A 48 11.10 -0.95 -21.44
C HIS A 48 11.88 -0.52 -20.20
N LEU A 49 11.22 0.18 -19.29
CA LEU A 49 11.77 0.55 -17.99
C LEU A 49 10.91 -0.06 -16.89
N LEU A 50 11.54 -0.77 -15.96
CA LEU A 50 10.91 -1.23 -14.73
C LEU A 50 11.15 -0.17 -13.65
N LEU A 51 10.09 0.46 -13.18
CA LEU A 51 10.14 1.56 -12.22
C LEU A 51 9.14 1.32 -11.07
N PRO A 52 9.40 1.82 -9.86
CA PRO A 52 8.38 1.87 -8.82
C PRO A 52 7.11 2.57 -9.30
N ASP A 53 5.98 2.27 -8.66
CA ASP A 53 4.72 2.97 -8.95
C ASP A 53 4.89 4.49 -8.76
N ILE A 54 4.30 5.28 -9.65
CA ILE A 54 4.43 6.74 -9.66
C ILE A 54 4.00 7.39 -8.34
N ALA A 55 3.13 6.72 -7.56
CA ALA A 55 2.74 7.18 -6.23
C ALA A 55 3.94 7.33 -5.27
N PHE A 56 5.03 6.58 -5.45
CA PHE A 56 6.25 6.76 -4.64
C PHE A 56 6.95 8.10 -4.90
N GLN A 57 6.71 8.75 -6.05
CA GLN A 57 7.28 10.06 -6.38
C GLN A 57 6.76 11.18 -5.46
N THR A 58 5.64 10.98 -4.77
CA THR A 58 5.13 12.00 -3.81
C THR A 58 6.05 12.18 -2.61
N GLY A 59 6.95 11.22 -2.36
CA GLY A 59 7.82 11.21 -1.20
C GLY A 59 7.07 10.99 0.11
N PRO A 60 7.78 11.01 1.25
CA PRO A 60 7.17 10.78 2.55
C PRO A 60 6.29 11.97 3.00
N PHE A 61 5.07 11.68 3.47
CA PHE A 61 4.12 12.69 3.96
C PHE A 61 4.43 13.17 5.38
N TRP A 62 5.26 12.45 6.14
CA TRP A 62 5.59 12.81 7.53
C TRP A 62 6.40 14.11 7.67
N ASN A 63 7.06 14.55 6.59
CA ASN A 63 7.84 15.80 6.58
C ASN A 63 7.06 17.04 6.14
N GLN A 64 5.80 16.91 5.72
CA GLN A 64 5.00 18.02 5.19
C GLN A 64 4.32 18.83 6.32
N GLY A 65 5.11 19.27 7.31
CA GLY A 65 4.68 19.96 8.52
C GLY A 65 3.39 20.79 8.35
N ALA A 66 2.43 20.56 9.23
CA ALA A 66 1.17 21.32 9.40
C ALA A 66 0.01 21.06 8.41
N GLY A 67 0.13 20.25 7.35
CA GLY A 67 -1.00 19.99 6.43
C GLY A 67 -2.00 18.93 6.90
N PHE A 68 -1.63 18.13 7.90
CA PHE A 68 -2.35 16.93 8.32
C PHE A 68 -2.84 16.94 9.77
N ASP A 69 -2.71 18.09 10.44
CA ASP A 69 -3.12 18.26 11.82
C ASP A 69 -4.46 18.98 11.95
N PRO A 70 -5.26 18.64 12.99
CA PRO A 70 -4.96 17.61 14.00
C PRO A 70 -5.24 16.18 13.50
N PRO A 71 -4.62 15.14 14.12
CA PRO A 71 -5.02 13.77 13.90
C PRO A 71 -6.53 13.62 14.10
N PRO A 72 -7.19 12.75 13.32
CA PRO A 72 -8.63 12.61 13.42
C PRO A 72 -9.02 12.28 14.86
N LYS A 73 -10.05 12.97 15.37
CA LYS A 73 -10.54 12.85 16.76
C LYS A 73 -10.88 11.41 17.17
N LEU A 74 -11.10 10.53 16.18
CA LEU A 74 -11.38 9.12 16.37
C LEU A 74 -10.22 8.30 15.81
N MET A 75 -9.36 7.81 16.70
CA MET A 75 -8.38 6.77 16.39
C MET A 75 -8.87 5.42 16.93
N VAL A 76 -8.77 4.38 16.11
CA VAL A 76 -8.98 2.98 16.50
C VAL A 76 -7.66 2.24 16.50
N ASP A 77 -7.58 1.13 17.22
CA ASP A 77 -6.37 0.30 17.26
C ASP A 77 -6.09 -0.34 15.89
N VAL A 78 -7.13 -0.90 15.25
CA VAL A 78 -7.01 -1.54 13.94
C VAL A 78 -8.02 -0.96 12.94
N LEU A 79 -7.51 -0.39 11.84
CA LEU A 79 -8.34 0.06 10.73
C LEU A 79 -8.31 -0.96 9.59
N LEU A 80 -9.45 -1.57 9.26
CA LEU A 80 -9.58 -2.47 8.12
C LEU A 80 -10.01 -1.67 6.88
N PHE A 81 -9.05 -1.28 6.06
CA PHE A 81 -9.30 -0.60 4.78
C PHE A 81 -9.41 -1.60 3.63
N LEU A 82 -10.55 -2.29 3.58
CA LEU A 82 -10.83 -3.34 2.60
C LEU A 82 -11.71 -2.80 1.45
N ARG A 83 -11.64 -3.43 0.27
CA ARG A 83 -12.54 -3.14 -0.86
C ARG A 83 -13.98 -3.59 -0.56
N SER A 84 -14.96 -2.94 -1.18
CA SER A 84 -16.38 -3.36 -1.13
C SER A 84 -16.91 -3.92 -2.45
N ASP A 85 -16.10 -3.84 -3.51
CA ASP A 85 -16.46 -4.25 -4.86
C ASP A 85 -16.21 -5.74 -5.10
N LYS A 86 -16.47 -6.19 -6.34
CA LYS A 86 -16.35 -7.59 -6.76
C LYS A 86 -14.92 -8.12 -6.74
N GLU A 87 -13.92 -7.25 -6.64
CA GLU A 87 -12.52 -7.67 -6.53
C GLU A 87 -12.15 -8.07 -5.10
N SER A 88 -12.96 -7.71 -4.09
CA SER A 88 -12.66 -8.07 -2.70
C SER A 88 -12.92 -9.55 -2.42
N LYS A 89 -11.87 -10.27 -2.01
CA LYS A 89 -11.99 -11.62 -1.43
C LYS A 89 -12.74 -11.65 -0.10
N TYR A 90 -12.82 -10.50 0.59
CA TYR A 90 -13.31 -10.40 1.96
C TYR A 90 -14.67 -9.71 2.06
N ARG A 91 -15.39 -9.58 0.94
CA ARG A 91 -16.65 -8.84 0.86
C ARG A 91 -17.69 -9.28 1.90
N GLU A 92 -17.82 -10.58 2.14
CA GLU A 92 -18.78 -11.13 3.10
C GLU A 92 -18.34 -10.93 4.55
N VAL A 93 -17.08 -11.28 4.87
CA VAL A 93 -16.51 -11.12 6.23
C VAL A 93 -16.52 -9.66 6.66
N ARG A 94 -16.21 -8.74 5.74
CA ARG A 94 -16.19 -7.29 5.95
C ARG A 94 -17.51 -6.75 6.50
N ARG A 95 -18.65 -7.34 6.12
CA ARG A 95 -19.98 -6.87 6.53
C ARG A 95 -20.40 -7.39 7.90
N ASN A 96 -19.59 -8.26 8.50
CA ASN A 96 -19.91 -8.92 9.75
C ASN A 96 -18.92 -8.50 10.84
N ASP A 97 -19.26 -7.40 11.51
CA ASP A 97 -18.46 -6.86 12.61
C ASP A 97 -18.29 -7.86 13.75
N THR A 98 -19.25 -8.77 13.95
CA THR A 98 -19.14 -9.84 14.95
C THR A 98 -18.00 -10.82 14.62
N ILE A 99 -17.89 -11.24 13.35
CA ILE A 99 -16.79 -12.12 12.92
C ILE A 99 -15.45 -11.40 13.06
N LEU A 100 -15.37 -10.14 12.64
CA LEU A 100 -14.13 -9.37 12.74
C LEU A 100 -13.71 -9.12 14.19
N GLY A 101 -14.66 -8.83 15.08
CA GLY A 101 -14.42 -8.71 16.51
C GLY A 101 -13.93 -10.02 17.12
N GLN A 102 -14.53 -11.16 16.74
CA GLN A 102 -14.06 -12.48 17.18
C GLN A 102 -12.63 -12.76 16.70
N LEU A 103 -12.31 -12.48 15.44
CA LEU A 103 -10.95 -12.65 14.90
C LEU A 103 -9.93 -11.79 15.66
N LEU A 104 -10.28 -10.56 16.00
CA LEU A 104 -9.41 -9.65 16.75
C LEU A 104 -9.17 -10.16 18.17
N GLU A 105 -10.22 -10.61 18.86
CA GLU A 105 -10.13 -11.17 20.21
C GLU A 105 -9.36 -12.50 20.24
N ASP A 106 -9.56 -13.37 19.25
CA ASP A 106 -8.81 -14.61 19.13
C ASP A 106 -7.32 -14.34 18.88
N SER A 107 -7.00 -13.35 18.05
CA SER A 107 -5.62 -12.90 17.80
C SER A 107 -4.97 -12.33 19.07
N ARG A 108 -5.73 -11.52 19.84
CA ARG A 108 -5.30 -11.00 21.15
C ARG A 108 -4.97 -12.12 22.14
N LYS A 109 -5.87 -13.11 22.26
CA LYS A 109 -5.65 -14.27 23.13
C LYS A 109 -4.41 -15.06 22.74
N LYS A 110 -4.21 -15.33 21.44
CA LYS A 110 -3.01 -16.00 20.95
C LYS A 110 -1.74 -15.24 21.32
N LEU A 111 -1.75 -13.92 21.17
CA LEU A 111 -0.60 -13.08 21.52
C LEU A 111 -0.26 -13.19 23.01
N ILE A 112 -1.27 -13.16 23.88
CA ILE A 112 -1.11 -13.29 25.34
C ILE A 112 -0.59 -14.69 25.73
N ILE A 113 -1.07 -15.75 25.06
CA ILE A 113 -0.63 -17.13 25.34
C ILE A 113 0.78 -17.37 24.80
N GLY A 114 1.08 -16.89 23.60
CA GLY A 114 2.39 -17.07 22.93
C GLY A 114 3.54 -16.42 23.69
N THR A 115 3.29 -15.34 24.43
CA THR A 115 4.30 -14.71 25.29
C THR A 115 4.56 -15.49 26.58
N ALA A 116 3.71 -16.44 26.99
CA ALA A 116 3.90 -17.18 28.25
C ALA A 116 5.15 -18.11 28.24
N GLY A 117 5.73 -18.39 27.07
CA GLY A 117 6.97 -19.16 26.91
C GLY A 117 8.26 -18.33 26.94
N HIS A 118 8.16 -17.00 26.92
CA HIS A 118 9.29 -16.08 27.05
C HIS A 118 9.09 -15.22 28.29
N PRO A 119 10.16 -14.80 29.00
CA PRO A 119 10.00 -13.89 30.13
C PRO A 119 9.20 -12.67 29.67
N PRO A 120 8.11 -12.30 30.38
CA PRO A 120 7.24 -11.22 29.96
C PRO A 120 8.09 -9.97 29.78
N LEU A 121 8.02 -9.35 28.61
CA LEU A 121 8.51 -7.99 28.41
C LEU A 121 7.64 -7.11 29.32
N GLU A 122 8.13 -6.81 30.52
CA GLU A 122 7.41 -6.15 31.64
C GLU A 122 6.82 -4.77 31.30
N ASN A 123 7.00 -4.28 30.07
CA ASN A 123 6.53 -2.97 29.61
C ASN A 123 5.53 -3.03 28.44
N SER A 124 4.89 -4.18 28.17
CA SER A 124 3.88 -4.29 27.11
C SER A 124 2.51 -3.75 27.56
N SER A 125 2.17 -2.51 27.17
CA SER A 125 0.88 -1.87 27.48
C SER A 125 -0.36 -2.66 27.02
N LEU A 126 -0.21 -3.46 25.96
CA LEU A 126 -1.29 -4.28 25.40
C LEU A 126 -1.77 -5.41 26.32
N THR A 127 -0.92 -5.90 27.23
CA THR A 127 -1.27 -7.02 28.11
C THR A 127 -1.94 -6.60 29.41
N SER A 128 -1.82 -5.33 29.82
CA SER A 128 -2.32 -4.83 31.10
C SER A 128 -3.55 -3.94 31.00
N SER A 129 -3.86 -3.39 29.82
CA SER A 129 -5.05 -2.57 29.63
C SER A 129 -6.30 -3.47 29.57
N ALA A 130 -7.22 -3.23 30.51
CA ALA A 130 -8.55 -3.83 30.54
C ALA A 130 -9.45 -3.33 29.39
N ASP A 131 -8.97 -2.38 28.58
CA ASP A 131 -9.77 -1.79 27.53
C ASP A 131 -9.93 -2.77 26.36
N PRO A 132 -11.13 -2.83 25.76
CA PRO A 132 -11.37 -3.62 24.56
C PRO A 132 -10.60 -3.01 23.38
N LEU A 133 -10.03 -3.87 22.53
CA LEU A 133 -9.42 -3.42 21.28
C LEU A 133 -10.49 -2.82 20.39
N THR A 134 -10.20 -1.64 19.85
CA THR A 134 -11.11 -0.94 18.95
C THR A 134 -10.74 -1.20 17.50
N PHE A 135 -11.73 -1.43 16.65
CA PHE A 135 -11.49 -1.55 15.21
C PHE A 135 -12.57 -0.84 14.41
N ARG A 136 -12.24 -0.52 13.16
CA ARG A 136 -13.21 0.03 12.21
C ARG A 136 -12.96 -0.48 10.81
N VAL A 137 -14.04 -0.82 10.12
CA VAL A 137 -14.00 -1.24 8.72
C VAL A 137 -14.37 -0.07 7.82
N VAL A 138 -13.49 0.27 6.87
CA VAL A 138 -13.68 1.41 5.96
C VAL A 138 -13.43 1.02 4.51
N ASP A 139 -13.89 1.87 3.60
CA ASP A 139 -13.64 1.84 2.16
C ASP A 139 -13.47 3.29 1.72
N TRP A 140 -12.96 3.50 0.52
CA TRP A 140 -12.67 4.83 -0.01
C TRP A 140 -13.92 5.72 -0.02
N LYS A 141 -15.09 5.14 -0.28
CA LYS A 141 -16.36 5.86 -0.29
C LYS A 141 -16.78 6.39 1.09
N HIS A 142 -16.37 5.74 2.17
CA HIS A 142 -16.74 6.16 3.54
C HIS A 142 -16.11 7.49 3.93
N ARG A 143 -15.06 7.95 3.24
CA ARG A 143 -14.49 9.29 3.48
C ARG A 143 -15.52 10.42 3.33
N LEU A 144 -16.52 10.22 2.45
CA LEU A 144 -17.54 11.24 2.15
C LEU A 144 -18.52 11.45 3.30
N SER A 145 -18.63 10.48 4.21
CA SER A 145 -19.48 10.56 5.39
C SER A 145 -18.71 10.87 6.67
N MET A 146 -17.40 11.15 6.57
CA MET A 146 -16.56 11.42 7.74
C MET A 146 -16.31 12.92 7.86
N GLU A 147 -16.67 13.46 9.01
CA GLU A 147 -16.39 14.85 9.34
C GLU A 147 -14.88 15.13 9.32
N GLY A 148 -14.48 16.25 8.73
CA GLY A 148 -13.08 16.68 8.67
C GLY A 148 -12.24 16.05 7.55
N ILE A 149 -12.74 15.06 6.82
CA ILE A 149 -12.05 14.50 5.65
C ILE A 149 -12.51 15.21 4.38
N SER A 150 -11.58 15.69 3.56
CA SER A 150 -11.91 16.37 2.31
C SER A 150 -12.66 15.42 1.35
N SER A 151 -13.74 15.94 0.75
CA SER A 151 -14.58 15.21 -0.21
C SER A 151 -13.93 15.06 -1.59
N ASP A 152 -12.83 15.79 -1.85
CA ASP A 152 -12.12 15.75 -3.12
C ASP A 152 -11.56 14.33 -3.38
N PRO A 153 -12.02 13.65 -4.45
CA PRO A 153 -11.55 12.30 -4.79
C PRO A 153 -10.08 12.23 -5.22
N LEU A 154 -9.45 13.35 -5.57
CA LEU A 154 -8.05 13.42 -5.98
C LEU A 154 -7.12 13.87 -4.85
N ASN A 155 -7.69 14.17 -3.68
CA ASN A 155 -6.91 14.65 -2.57
C ASN A 155 -6.23 13.49 -1.83
N VAL A 156 -4.93 13.34 -2.08
CA VAL A 156 -4.05 12.43 -1.34
C VAL A 156 -4.15 12.68 0.15
N ALA A 157 -4.39 13.94 0.56
CA ALA A 157 -4.51 14.25 1.97
C ALA A 157 -5.70 13.54 2.63
N SER A 158 -6.83 13.40 1.94
CA SER A 158 -7.98 12.64 2.43
C SER A 158 -7.66 11.15 2.61
N ALA A 159 -6.81 10.59 1.74
CA ALA A 159 -6.36 9.21 1.88
C ALA A 159 -5.46 9.03 3.11
N VAL A 160 -4.52 9.95 3.34
CA VAL A 160 -3.68 9.95 4.54
C VAL A 160 -4.54 10.10 5.80
N GLN A 161 -5.48 11.05 5.84
CA GLN A 161 -6.40 11.25 6.97
C GLN A 161 -7.23 10.00 7.26
N LEU A 162 -7.75 9.35 6.22
CA LEU A 162 -8.51 8.11 6.37
C LEU A 162 -7.67 6.98 6.97
N LEU A 163 -6.42 6.82 6.51
CA LEU A 163 -5.49 5.81 7.02
C LEU A 163 -5.07 6.09 8.47
N LYS A 164 -4.88 7.36 8.84
CA LYS A 164 -4.55 7.79 10.20
C LYS A 164 -5.68 7.58 11.23
N LEU A 165 -6.86 7.11 10.81
CA LEU A 165 -7.88 6.63 11.74
C LEU A 165 -7.44 5.38 12.50
N GLY A 166 -6.49 4.61 11.97
CA GLY A 166 -5.95 3.42 12.64
C GLY A 166 -4.54 3.64 13.15
N LYS A 167 -4.22 3.08 14.32
CA LYS A 167 -2.83 2.91 14.75
C LYS A 167 -2.10 1.93 13.82
N VAL A 168 -2.79 0.87 13.40
CA VAL A 168 -2.34 -0.06 12.36
C VAL A 168 -3.45 -0.24 11.32
N VAL A 169 -3.07 -0.30 10.04
CA VAL A 169 -3.99 -0.47 8.91
C VAL A 169 -3.88 -1.87 8.32
N ILE A 170 -4.99 -2.59 8.21
CA ILE A 170 -5.07 -3.79 7.37
C ILE A 170 -5.72 -3.39 6.04
N CYS A 171 -5.04 -3.59 4.91
CA CYS A 171 -5.54 -3.16 3.61
C CYS A 171 -5.39 -4.19 2.49
N ASP A 172 -6.21 -4.07 1.45
CA ASP A 172 -6.20 -4.98 0.29
C ASP A 172 -6.15 -4.21 -1.06
N ARG A 173 -5.81 -2.91 -0.98
CA ARG A 173 -5.66 -1.97 -2.10
C ARG A 173 -4.20 -1.53 -2.23
N LEU A 174 -3.66 -1.59 -3.45
CA LEU A 174 -2.28 -1.17 -3.75
C LEU A 174 -1.95 0.25 -3.25
N HIS A 175 -2.75 1.25 -3.63
CA HIS A 175 -2.47 2.62 -3.21
C HIS A 175 -2.69 2.86 -1.71
N ALA A 176 -3.52 2.06 -1.03
CA ALA A 176 -3.63 2.16 0.42
C ALA A 176 -2.31 1.74 1.10
N ALA A 177 -1.71 0.65 0.63
CA ALA A 177 -0.40 0.19 1.10
C ALA A 177 0.71 1.23 0.84
N ILE A 178 0.78 1.77 -0.39
CA ILE A 178 1.77 2.80 -0.73
C ILE A 178 1.56 4.07 0.10
N THR A 179 0.33 4.56 0.21
CA THR A 179 0.05 5.77 1.00
C THR A 179 0.33 5.53 2.50
N ALA A 180 0.01 4.37 3.05
CA ALA A 180 0.33 4.03 4.45
C ALA A 180 1.84 4.06 4.68
N TYR A 181 2.61 3.41 3.80
CA TYR A 181 4.08 3.45 3.83
C TYR A 181 4.63 4.88 3.81
N LEU A 182 4.22 5.69 2.82
CA LEU A 182 4.68 7.07 2.69
C LEU A 182 4.24 7.98 3.85
N SER A 183 3.13 7.62 4.51
CA SER A 183 2.60 8.36 5.67
C SER A 183 3.22 7.94 7.01
N GLY A 184 4.06 6.90 7.03
CA GLY A 184 4.57 6.31 8.27
C GLY A 184 3.47 5.66 9.11
N VAL A 185 2.39 5.18 8.48
CA VAL A 185 1.32 4.45 9.16
C VAL A 185 1.60 2.96 9.05
N PRO A 186 1.77 2.23 10.16
CA PRO A 186 2.00 0.80 10.13
C PRO A 186 0.86 0.06 9.44
N PHE A 187 1.19 -0.91 8.58
CA PHE A 187 0.17 -1.60 7.81
C PHE A 187 0.45 -3.06 7.52
N VAL A 188 -0.61 -3.86 7.46
CA VAL A 188 -0.59 -5.22 6.94
C VAL A 188 -1.38 -5.24 5.64
N TYR A 189 -0.78 -5.73 4.56
CA TYR A 189 -1.50 -5.85 3.29
C TYR A 189 -1.87 -7.30 2.97
N LEU A 190 -3.01 -7.44 2.31
CA LEU A 190 -3.58 -8.68 1.82
C LEU A 190 -3.53 -8.68 0.30
N ASP A 191 -2.91 -9.72 -0.27
CA ASP A 191 -2.90 -9.87 -1.73
C ASP A 191 -4.25 -10.34 -2.27
N GLN A 192 -4.70 -9.66 -3.32
CA GLN A 192 -5.80 -10.14 -4.16
C GLN A 192 -5.36 -11.34 -5.01
N SER A 193 -6.29 -11.92 -5.77
CA SER A 193 -6.01 -13.09 -6.62
C SER A 193 -4.87 -12.83 -7.62
N THR A 194 -4.69 -11.58 -8.04
CA THR A 194 -3.67 -11.19 -9.01
C THR A 194 -2.26 -11.03 -8.39
N GLY A 195 -2.15 -10.95 -7.07
CA GLY A 195 -0.88 -10.62 -6.37
C GLY A 195 -0.36 -9.21 -6.67
N LYS A 196 -1.24 -8.30 -7.11
CA LYS A 196 -0.87 -6.95 -7.57
C LYS A 196 -0.10 -6.15 -6.52
N VAL A 197 -0.46 -6.27 -5.25
CA VAL A 197 0.20 -5.50 -4.18
C VAL A 197 1.63 -5.97 -4.00
N SER A 198 1.84 -7.27 -3.77
CA SER A 198 3.20 -7.84 -3.67
C SER A 198 4.06 -7.54 -4.90
N LYS A 199 3.51 -7.74 -6.11
CA LYS A 199 4.28 -7.54 -7.35
C LYS A 199 4.74 -6.10 -7.53
N THR A 200 3.89 -5.14 -7.20
CA THR A 200 4.26 -3.72 -7.32
C THR A 200 5.19 -3.27 -6.19
N LEU A 201 4.94 -3.69 -4.95
CA LEU A 201 5.83 -3.36 -3.83
C LEU A 201 7.21 -4.00 -3.99
N ALA A 202 7.31 -5.20 -4.58
CA ALA A 202 8.59 -5.83 -4.88
C ALA A 202 9.45 -4.98 -5.81
N VAL A 203 8.86 -4.30 -6.80
CA VAL A 203 9.62 -3.37 -7.64
C VAL A 203 10.11 -2.18 -6.81
N ALA A 204 9.28 -1.61 -5.94
CA ALA A 204 9.70 -0.50 -5.10
C ALA A 204 10.81 -0.87 -4.10
N PHE A 205 10.74 -2.05 -3.47
CA PHE A 205 11.62 -2.43 -2.38
C PHE A 205 12.85 -3.23 -2.82
N ASN A 206 12.82 -3.92 -3.96
CA ASN A 206 13.98 -4.66 -4.48
C ASN A 206 14.88 -3.80 -5.39
N SER A 207 14.34 -2.74 -6.01
CA SER A 207 15.10 -1.93 -6.98
C SER A 207 16.10 -0.96 -6.34
N THR A 208 16.09 -0.81 -5.02
CA THR A 208 16.82 0.27 -4.34
C THR A 208 18.26 -0.09 -3.98
N GLY A 209 18.73 -1.31 -4.28
CA GLY A 209 20.11 -1.74 -3.96
C GLY A 209 20.41 -1.82 -2.46
N PHE A 210 19.42 -1.58 -1.59
CA PHE A 210 19.50 -1.83 -0.15
C PHE A 210 19.20 -3.32 0.09
N GLU A 211 20.16 -4.19 -0.25
CA GLU A 211 20.00 -5.65 -0.23
C GLU A 211 19.69 -6.24 1.15
N HIS A 212 19.83 -5.48 2.24
CA HIS A 212 19.67 -6.03 3.60
C HIS A 212 18.67 -5.33 4.51
N ASP A 213 18.35 -4.04 4.31
CA ASP A 213 17.54 -3.33 5.30
C ASP A 213 16.06 -3.28 4.93
N CYS A 214 15.66 -2.98 3.68
CA CYS A 214 14.25 -2.74 3.35
C CYS A 214 13.37 -4.00 3.26
N GLN A 215 13.94 -5.20 3.36
CA GLN A 215 13.21 -6.46 3.22
C GLN A 215 12.55 -6.93 4.52
N ASP A 216 13.05 -6.53 5.68
CA ASP A 216 12.36 -6.81 6.95
C ASP A 216 11.24 -5.79 7.17
N GLY A 217 10.10 -6.04 6.54
CA GLY A 217 8.92 -5.20 6.70
C GLY A 217 8.49 -5.03 8.16
N THR A 218 8.76 -6.01 9.02
CA THR A 218 8.31 -5.95 10.42
C THR A 218 9.05 -4.90 11.24
N GLN A 219 10.31 -4.61 10.89
CA GLN A 219 11.03 -3.44 11.41
C GLN A 219 10.61 -2.14 10.72
N HIS A 220 10.06 -2.22 9.50
CA HIS A 220 9.71 -1.07 8.65
C HIS A 220 8.22 -0.77 8.56
N MET A 221 7.46 -1.11 9.60
CA MET A 221 6.04 -0.77 9.73
C MET A 221 5.15 -1.41 8.64
N TRP A 222 5.56 -2.52 8.01
CA TRP A 222 4.72 -3.21 7.03
C TRP A 222 4.81 -4.74 7.06
N ALA A 223 3.73 -5.44 6.71
CA ALA A 223 3.77 -6.90 6.58
C ALA A 223 2.79 -7.38 5.52
N LYS A 224 3.12 -8.52 4.93
CA LYS A 224 2.19 -9.28 4.08
C LYS A 224 1.44 -10.30 4.92
N ALA A 225 0.14 -10.48 4.69
CA ALA A 225 -0.63 -11.59 5.22
C ALA A 225 -1.32 -12.38 4.09
N LEU A 226 -1.53 -13.68 4.28
CA LEU A 226 -2.21 -14.56 3.34
C LEU A 226 -3.74 -14.49 3.49
N ASN A 227 -4.22 -14.20 4.71
CA ASN A 227 -5.64 -14.15 5.05
C ASN A 227 -5.90 -13.16 6.20
N LEU A 228 -7.18 -12.88 6.48
CA LEU A 228 -7.58 -11.93 7.53
C LEU A 228 -7.12 -12.33 8.95
N PRO A 229 -7.27 -13.59 9.40
CA PRO A 229 -6.74 -14.01 10.70
C PRO A 229 -5.25 -13.71 10.87
N GLU A 230 -4.42 -14.08 9.90
CA GLU A 230 -2.98 -13.79 9.92
C GLU A 230 -2.71 -12.27 9.90
N ALA A 231 -3.54 -11.50 9.18
CA ALA A 231 -3.40 -10.04 9.17
C ALA A 231 -3.67 -9.41 10.54
N MET A 232 -4.63 -9.95 11.29
CA MET A 232 -4.91 -9.52 12.66
C MET A 232 -3.75 -9.87 13.60
N ASP A 233 -3.26 -11.12 13.53
CA ASP A 233 -2.11 -11.57 14.31
C ASP A 233 -0.90 -10.64 14.06
N LYS A 234 -0.62 -10.30 12.79
CA LYS A 234 0.46 -9.38 12.41
C LYS A 234 0.23 -7.93 12.83
N ALA A 235 -1.00 -7.44 12.75
CA ALA A 235 -1.33 -6.07 13.16
C ALA A 235 -1.12 -5.88 14.67
N LEU A 236 -1.55 -6.83 15.49
CA LEU A 236 -1.34 -6.78 16.94
C LEU A 236 0.14 -6.90 17.32
N ALA A 237 0.88 -7.76 16.63
CA ALA A 237 2.34 -7.86 16.81
C ALA A 237 3.05 -6.53 16.48
N MET A 238 2.62 -5.82 15.43
CA MET A 238 3.13 -4.48 15.11
C MET A 238 2.83 -3.48 16.22
N MET A 239 1.60 -3.45 16.75
CA MET A 239 1.25 -2.56 17.85
C MET A 239 2.15 -2.79 19.07
N GLN A 240 2.41 -4.05 19.42
CA GLN A 240 3.28 -4.39 20.54
C GLN A 240 4.74 -3.96 20.29
N THR A 241 5.25 -4.23 19.09
CA THR A 241 6.63 -3.91 18.71
C THR A 241 6.87 -2.40 18.67
N LEU A 242 5.90 -1.65 18.14
CA LEU A 242 5.98 -0.20 17.95
C LEU A 242 5.49 0.60 19.17
N LYS A 243 4.99 -0.07 20.22
CA LYS A 243 4.46 0.54 21.45
C LYS A 243 3.33 1.54 21.18
N LEU A 244 2.38 1.17 20.31
CA LEU A 244 1.20 1.96 19.92
C LEU A 244 0.01 1.77 20.87
#